data_AF-A0A183DQ78-F1
#
_entry.id   AF-A0A183DQ78-F1
#
_cell.length_a   1.000
_cell.length_b   1.000
_cell.length_c   1.000
_cell.angle_alpha   90.00
_cell.angle_beta   90.00
_cell.angle_gamma   90.00
#
_symmetry.space_group_name_H-M   'P 1'
#
loop_
_entity.id
_entity.type
_entity.pdbx_description
1 polymer ?
#
loop_
_entity_poly.entity_id
_entity_poly.type
_entity_poly.pdbx_seq_one_letter_code
_entity_poly.pdbx_strand_id
1 'polypeptide(L)'
;LKFQKKISGVGLLIIVILVAFDMVMCWYSFPELVFPLYIFPMLIAGCSTHATIAHLHKKLNAEMVHFDGVLLLFAILLAYSTYLGIASAFFLLIHAFFPLLRDPLIYLLGKMGLITRVTPRCLLFTQLLCTVPVMVFDAYAAMLLFDFFVPVTGRMGVSINPEYVMMPLSLFVALSFVLYTSNLFYVSRRMDYPMKCGSLLYCLFFLSLLTTRLGWPYKYSDESPRLRRLITLDTERSIYPFRSSSPVREHALFVQTLDYRGINDLPEHTFLTGNNEPNCSDTKDEYCRLPYYTAIHQMFPPRESRWIPLPNHPRITKPISVVNTEKLVLSKSEVRMNFTIFGGVDKMSLHLTPLSGFVVSSWSFTNFEPSTFGKRNTYFVFLTESRWIPLPNHPRITKPISAVNTEKLVLSKSEVRMNFTIFGGVDKMSLHLTPLSGFLVSSWSFTNFEPSTFGKRNTYFVFLTYGAEAPEHRAFWIILRKINSDGINEEDLDETPLLEISVATHYAHGPHQYSETLSQLRSLITSRRKTPHLAVGWWKWAITTIAGVAEIVMNSDGVNEGDLDETPLLEISVATHYAHGPHQYSETLSQLRSLITSRRKTPHLAVGK
;
A
#
# COMPACT_ATOMS: atom_id res chain seq x y z
N LEU A 1 -2.33 -32.90 17.85
CA LEU A 1 -3.16 -33.37 16.71
C LEU A 1 -4.68 -33.21 16.90
N LYS A 2 -5.38 -33.96 17.77
CA LYS A 2 -6.85 -33.78 17.99
C LYS A 2 -7.23 -32.36 18.44
N PHE A 3 -6.41 -31.76 19.30
CA PHE A 3 -6.51 -30.37 19.77
C PHE A 3 -6.43 -29.35 18.63
N GLN A 4 -5.34 -29.39 17.86
CA GLN A 4 -5.09 -28.47 16.73
C GLN A 4 -6.18 -28.55 15.66
N LYS A 5 -6.69 -29.76 15.36
CA LYS A 5 -7.82 -29.97 14.43
C LYS A 5 -9.10 -29.27 14.90
N LYS A 6 -9.41 -29.30 16.19
CA LYS A 6 -10.63 -28.70 16.73
C LYS A 6 -10.58 -27.17 16.73
N ILE A 7 -9.43 -26.58 17.09
CA ILE A 7 -9.26 -25.12 17.08
C ILE A 7 -9.29 -24.60 15.63
N SER A 8 -8.54 -25.24 14.72
CA SER A 8 -8.55 -24.88 13.30
C SER A 8 -9.93 -25.06 12.67
N GLY A 9 -10.69 -26.09 13.05
CA GLY A 9 -12.06 -26.30 12.60
C GLY A 9 -13.03 -25.17 13.03
N VAL A 10 -12.87 -24.63 14.24
CA VAL A 10 -13.65 -23.46 14.70
C VAL A 10 -13.28 -22.21 13.90
N GLY A 11 -11.99 -21.98 13.65
CA GLY A 11 -11.54 -20.87 12.79
C GLY A 11 -12.13 -20.92 11.39
N LEU A 12 -12.11 -22.10 10.75
CA LEU A 12 -12.72 -22.31 9.42
C LEU A 12 -14.24 -22.11 9.43
N LEU A 13 -14.93 -22.57 10.47
CA LEU A 13 -16.36 -22.36 10.62
C LEU A 13 -16.71 -20.86 10.68
N ILE A 14 -15.91 -20.07 11.40
CA ILE A 14 -16.09 -18.61 11.48
C ILE A 14 -15.96 -17.98 10.09
N ILE A 15 -14.97 -18.38 9.29
CA ILE A 15 -14.81 -17.88 7.91
C ILE A 15 -16.07 -18.19 7.09
N VAL A 16 -16.56 -19.43 7.14
CA VAL A 16 -17.77 -19.84 6.39
C VAL A 16 -18.97 -18.99 6.80
N ILE A 17 -19.15 -18.75 8.10
CA ILE A 17 -20.23 -17.90 8.62
C ILE A 17 -20.07 -16.46 8.11
N LEU A 18 -18.88 -15.86 8.20
CA LEU A 18 -18.64 -14.48 7.75
C LEU A 18 -18.88 -14.31 6.26
N VAL A 19 -18.47 -15.28 5.45
CA VAL A 19 -18.72 -15.27 4.00
C VAL A 19 -20.22 -15.45 3.71
N ALA A 20 -20.92 -16.34 4.43
CA ALA A 20 -22.35 -16.57 4.24
C ALA A 20 -23.22 -15.35 4.58
N PHE A 21 -22.81 -14.55 5.58
CA PHE A 21 -23.50 -13.31 5.99
C PHE A 21 -22.95 -12.04 5.30
N ASP A 22 -22.04 -12.18 4.32
CA ASP A 22 -21.36 -11.05 3.66
C ASP A 22 -20.71 -10.05 4.63
N MET A 23 -20.15 -10.54 5.74
CA MET A 23 -19.48 -9.75 6.78
C MET A 23 -17.95 -9.76 6.65
N VAL A 24 -17.44 -10.05 5.46
CA VAL A 24 -16.00 -10.04 5.20
C VAL A 24 -15.44 -8.64 5.46
N MET A 25 -14.29 -8.57 6.12
CA MET A 25 -13.62 -7.33 6.57
C MET A 25 -14.37 -6.53 7.65
N CYS A 26 -15.29 -7.14 8.40
CA CYS A 26 -15.98 -6.44 9.50
C CYS A 26 -15.04 -5.81 10.56
N TRP A 27 -13.82 -6.32 10.68
CA TRP A 27 -12.76 -5.82 11.54
C TRP A 27 -11.88 -4.72 10.91
N TYR A 28 -12.09 -4.32 9.65
CA TYR A 28 -11.18 -3.38 8.97
C TYR A 28 -11.23 -1.96 9.56
N SER A 29 -12.42 -1.51 9.99
CA SER A 29 -12.55 -0.22 10.68
C SER A 29 -12.04 -0.29 12.13
N PHE A 30 -12.13 -1.45 12.76
CA PHE A 30 -11.78 -1.68 14.17
C PHE A 30 -10.98 -2.99 14.27
N PRO A 31 -9.64 -2.93 14.08
CA PRO A 31 -8.75 -4.09 14.14
C PRO A 31 -8.93 -4.93 15.43
N GLU A 32 -9.35 -4.29 16.51
CA GLU A 32 -9.59 -4.88 17.81
C GLU A 32 -10.68 -5.96 17.76
N LEU A 33 -11.60 -5.91 16.79
CA LEU A 33 -12.64 -6.91 16.58
C LEU A 33 -12.09 -8.29 16.18
N VAL A 34 -10.85 -8.36 15.70
CA VAL A 34 -10.19 -9.66 15.41
C VAL A 34 -10.09 -10.52 16.67
N PHE A 35 -9.87 -9.92 17.84
CA PHE A 35 -9.80 -10.65 19.11
C PHE A 35 -11.11 -11.38 19.46
N PRO A 36 -12.25 -10.69 19.66
CA PRO A 36 -13.51 -11.35 19.99
C PRO A 36 -14.06 -12.20 18.84
N LEU A 37 -13.73 -11.89 17.58
CA LEU A 37 -14.23 -12.62 16.42
C LEU A 37 -13.50 -13.94 16.18
N TYR A 38 -12.18 -13.95 16.25
CA TYR A 38 -11.34 -15.10 15.91
C TYR A 38 -10.64 -15.71 17.12
N ILE A 39 -9.89 -14.90 17.86
CA ILE A 39 -9.01 -15.40 18.94
C ILE A 39 -9.86 -15.99 20.07
N PHE A 40 -10.86 -15.26 20.55
CA PHE A 40 -11.69 -15.66 21.69
C PHE A 40 -12.42 -17.01 21.50
N PRO A 41 -13.16 -17.28 20.41
CA PRO A 41 -13.78 -18.59 20.21
C PRO A 41 -12.75 -19.72 20.07
N MET A 42 -11.58 -19.45 19.48
CA MET A 42 -10.47 -20.41 19.41
C MET A 42 -9.87 -20.70 20.80
N LEU A 43 -9.76 -19.69 21.67
CA LEU A 43 -9.36 -19.86 23.08
C LEU A 43 -10.37 -20.73 23.83
N ILE A 44 -11.67 -20.47 23.71
CA ILE A 44 -12.72 -21.28 24.34
C ILE A 44 -12.63 -22.73 23.86
N ALA A 45 -12.45 -22.96 22.55
CA ALA A 45 -12.32 -24.30 21.99
C ALA A 45 -11.07 -25.02 22.50
N GLY A 46 -9.94 -24.32 22.59
CA GLY A 46 -8.68 -24.86 23.10
C GLY A 46 -8.75 -25.22 24.58
N CYS A 47 -9.17 -24.27 25.41
CA CYS A 47 -9.35 -24.44 26.85
C CYS A 47 -10.37 -25.55 27.17
N SER A 48 -11.50 -25.60 26.46
CA SER A 48 -12.50 -26.66 26.65
C SER A 48 -11.95 -28.05 26.32
N THR A 49 -11.06 -28.13 25.32
CA THR A 49 -10.41 -29.40 24.94
C THR A 49 -9.47 -29.87 26.05
N HIS A 50 -8.63 -28.97 26.58
CA HIS A 50 -7.75 -29.29 27.71
C HIS A 50 -8.53 -29.63 28.99
N ALA A 51 -9.61 -28.90 29.29
CA ALA A 51 -10.48 -29.19 30.42
C ALA A 51 -11.11 -30.59 30.31
N THR A 52 -11.57 -30.98 29.11
CA THR A 52 -12.13 -32.31 28.85
C THR A 52 -11.07 -33.40 29.02
N ILE A 53 -9.85 -33.19 28.48
CA ILE A 53 -8.74 -34.15 28.61
C ILE A 53 -8.33 -34.32 30.07
N ALA A 54 -8.21 -33.21 30.81
CA ALA A 54 -7.89 -33.21 32.23
C ALA A 54 -8.93 -33.99 33.06
N HIS A 55 -10.21 -33.87 32.71
CA HIS A 55 -11.27 -34.62 33.39
C HIS A 55 -11.28 -36.11 33.03
N LEU A 56 -11.03 -36.45 31.77
CA LEU A 56 -11.02 -37.84 31.29
C LEU A 56 -9.78 -38.62 31.77
N HIS A 57 -8.63 -37.96 31.88
CA HIS A 57 -7.37 -38.59 32.24
C HIS A 57 -6.77 -37.94 33.49
N LYS A 58 -7.25 -38.36 34.67
CA LYS A 58 -6.69 -37.96 35.97
C LYS A 58 -5.35 -38.67 36.21
N LYS A 59 -4.27 -38.14 35.63
CA LYS A 59 -2.91 -38.61 35.88
C LYS A 59 -2.23 -37.79 36.97
N LEU A 60 -1.48 -38.46 37.86
CA LEU A 60 -0.64 -37.78 38.84
C LEU A 60 0.43 -36.96 38.09
N ASN A 61 0.73 -35.76 38.58
CA ASN A 61 1.76 -34.85 38.01
C ASN A 61 1.57 -34.46 36.54
N ALA A 62 0.36 -34.60 35.99
CA ALA A 62 0.06 -34.23 34.60
C ALA A 62 0.37 -32.76 34.28
N GLU A 63 0.19 -31.86 35.26
CA GLU A 63 0.49 -30.45 35.13
C GLU A 63 1.98 -30.20 34.90
N MET A 64 2.85 -30.77 35.72
CA MET A 64 4.31 -30.61 35.62
C MET A 64 4.82 -31.13 34.28
N VAL A 65 4.41 -32.34 33.89
CA VAL A 65 4.81 -32.95 32.60
C VAL A 65 4.37 -32.09 31.43
N HIS A 66 3.18 -31.51 31.49
CA HIS A 66 2.68 -30.65 30.42
C HIS A 66 3.40 -29.30 30.37
N PHE A 67 3.69 -28.70 31.53
CA PHE A 67 4.46 -27.46 31.63
C PHE A 67 5.90 -27.63 31.12
N ASP A 68 6.61 -28.65 31.59
CA ASP A 68 7.96 -28.97 31.15
C ASP A 68 8.01 -29.32 29.67
N GLY A 69 6.99 -30.03 29.17
CA GLY A 69 6.86 -30.36 27.75
C GLY A 69 6.72 -29.11 26.86
N VAL A 70 5.91 -28.13 27.30
CA VAL A 70 5.76 -26.85 26.58
C VAL A 70 7.07 -26.07 26.62
N LEU A 71 7.73 -26.01 27.77
CA LEU A 71 9.00 -25.30 27.93
C LEU A 71 10.12 -25.93 27.07
N LEU A 72 10.19 -27.26 27.05
CA LEU A 72 11.14 -28.00 26.21
C LEU A 72 10.89 -27.75 24.73
N LEU A 73 9.62 -27.70 24.30
CA LEU A 73 9.27 -27.37 22.92
C LEU A 73 9.80 -25.98 22.53
N PHE A 74 9.56 -24.96 23.35
CA PHE A 74 10.07 -23.61 23.09
C PHE A 74 11.60 -23.54 23.16
N ALA A 75 12.24 -24.28 24.06
CA ALA A 75 13.70 -24.36 24.15
C ALA A 75 14.33 -25.00 22.90
N ILE A 76 13.74 -26.09 22.38
CA ILE A 76 14.20 -26.74 21.14
C ILE A 76 14.03 -25.79 19.94
N LEU A 77 12.86 -25.16 19.82
CA LEU A 77 12.61 -24.18 18.75
C LEU A 77 13.56 -22.98 18.83
N LEU A 78 13.86 -22.50 20.04
CA LEU A 78 14.81 -21.42 20.28
C LEU A 78 16.22 -21.84 19.88
N ALA A 79 16.69 -23.02 20.30
CA ALA A 79 18.01 -23.53 19.95
C ALA A 79 18.16 -23.68 18.42
N TYR A 80 17.15 -24.23 17.76
CA TYR A 80 17.12 -24.35 16.30
C TYR A 80 17.12 -22.99 15.59
N SER A 81 16.28 -22.04 16.02
CA SER A 81 16.21 -20.71 15.39
C SER A 81 17.48 -19.91 15.60
N THR A 82 18.15 -20.09 16.75
CA THR A 82 19.42 -19.45 17.06
C THR A 82 20.55 -20.04 16.21
N TYR A 83 20.57 -21.36 16.02
CA TYR A 83 21.52 -22.03 15.13
C TYR A 83 21.40 -21.53 13.68
N LEU A 84 20.18 -21.27 13.21
CA LEU A 84 19.92 -20.71 11.88
C LEU A 84 20.17 -19.19 11.76
N GLY A 85 20.54 -18.51 12.86
CA GLY A 85 20.76 -17.05 12.84
C GLY A 85 19.50 -16.23 12.60
N ILE A 86 18.32 -16.75 12.96
CA ILE A 86 17.04 -16.06 12.74
C ILE A 86 16.89 -14.92 13.75
N ALA A 87 16.80 -13.67 13.26
CA ALA A 87 16.69 -12.49 14.12
C ALA A 87 15.45 -12.50 15.05
N SER A 88 14.36 -13.14 14.65
CA SER A 88 13.14 -13.26 15.46
C SER A 88 13.23 -14.33 16.56
N ALA A 89 14.37 -15.00 16.74
CA ALA A 89 14.56 -15.98 17.82
C ALA A 89 14.33 -15.38 19.22
N PHE A 90 14.45 -14.06 19.38
CA PHE A 90 14.16 -13.38 20.65
C PHE A 90 12.70 -13.56 21.12
N PHE A 91 11.75 -13.75 20.20
CA PHE A 91 10.36 -14.06 20.56
C PHE A 91 10.30 -15.36 21.37
N LEU A 92 10.98 -16.41 20.87
CA LEU A 92 11.06 -17.72 21.53
C LEU A 92 11.84 -17.64 22.84
N LEU A 93 12.84 -16.75 22.94
CA LEU A 93 13.58 -16.51 24.17
C LEU A 93 12.66 -15.98 25.29
N ILE A 94 11.87 -14.94 25.01
CA ILE A 94 10.91 -14.38 25.99
C ILE A 94 9.92 -15.46 26.45
N HIS A 95 9.45 -16.26 25.49
CA HIS A 95 8.54 -17.37 25.69
C HIS A 95 9.11 -18.53 26.53
N ALA A 96 10.42 -18.75 26.51
CA ALA A 96 11.08 -19.79 27.31
C ALA A 96 11.61 -19.26 28.64
N PHE A 97 12.28 -18.11 28.63
CA PHE A 97 13.03 -17.57 29.76
C PHE A 97 12.15 -17.24 30.96
N PHE A 98 11.05 -16.50 30.74
CA PHE A 98 10.21 -16.06 31.85
C PHE A 98 9.45 -17.20 32.54
N PRO A 99 8.83 -18.16 31.81
CA PRO A 99 8.24 -19.34 32.44
C PRO A 99 9.25 -20.24 33.16
N LEU A 100 10.50 -20.34 32.67
CA LEU A 100 11.57 -21.10 33.33
C LEU A 100 11.86 -20.60 34.76
N LEU A 101 11.60 -19.32 35.06
CA LEU A 101 11.82 -18.76 36.40
C LEU A 101 10.80 -19.23 37.45
N ARG A 102 9.70 -19.89 37.04
CA ARG A 102 8.63 -20.35 37.94
C ARG A 102 9.14 -21.24 39.06
N ASP A 103 9.83 -22.34 38.73
CA ASP A 103 10.25 -23.33 39.73
C ASP A 103 11.40 -22.84 40.62
N PRO A 104 12.43 -22.14 40.09
CA PRO A 104 13.42 -21.45 40.91
C PRO A 104 12.78 -20.47 41.91
N LEU A 105 11.74 -19.74 41.50
CA LEU A 105 11.03 -18.80 42.37
C LEU A 105 10.28 -19.54 43.49
N ILE A 106 9.59 -20.65 43.18
CA ILE A 106 8.92 -21.47 44.20
C ILE A 106 9.94 -22.03 45.20
N TYR A 107 11.08 -22.52 44.71
CA TYR A 107 12.17 -23.01 45.57
C TYR A 107 12.72 -21.91 46.50
N LEU A 108 12.97 -20.71 45.96
CA LEU A 108 13.46 -19.57 46.74
C LEU A 108 12.46 -19.14 47.82
N LEU A 109 11.17 -19.03 47.47
CA LEU A 109 10.11 -18.66 48.43
C LEU A 109 9.94 -19.72 49.53
N GLY A 110 10.15 -21.00 49.21
CA GLY A 110 10.20 -22.08 50.19
C GLY A 110 11.40 -21.95 51.14
N LYS A 111 12.59 -21.64 50.60
CA LYS A 111 13.82 -21.41 51.39
C LYS A 111 13.70 -20.19 52.32
N MET A 112 12.98 -19.16 51.90
CA MET A 112 12.70 -17.96 52.71
C MET A 112 11.61 -18.18 53.78
N GLY A 113 11.03 -19.38 53.88
CA GLY A 113 9.99 -19.72 54.86
C GLY A 113 8.62 -19.10 54.57
N LEU A 114 8.43 -18.45 53.41
CA LEU A 114 7.16 -17.83 53.01
C LEU A 114 6.12 -18.86 52.55
N ILE A 115 6.56 -20.03 52.10
CA ILE A 115 5.70 -21.11 51.61
C ILE A 115 6.10 -22.42 52.26
N THR A 116 5.19 -23.00 53.04
CA THR A 116 5.39 -24.31 53.70
C THR A 116 4.87 -25.48 52.87
N ARG A 117 3.88 -25.24 52.00
CA ARG A 117 3.31 -26.25 51.09
C ARG A 117 2.93 -25.65 49.75
N VAL A 118 3.34 -26.31 48.67
CA VAL A 118 2.95 -25.94 47.31
C VAL A 118 1.48 -26.27 47.10
N THR A 119 0.62 -25.24 47.17
CA THR A 119 -0.81 -25.36 46.86
C THR A 119 -1.09 -24.95 45.41
N PRO A 120 -2.22 -25.37 44.80
CA PRO A 120 -2.62 -24.90 43.48
C PRO A 120 -2.69 -23.37 43.35
N ARG A 121 -3.02 -22.66 44.44
CA ARG A 121 -3.03 -21.19 44.47
C ARG A 121 -1.64 -20.60 44.38
N CYS A 122 -0.67 -21.21 45.08
CA CYS A 122 0.74 -20.84 44.97
C CYS A 122 1.24 -21.03 43.54
N LEU A 123 0.97 -22.18 42.93
CA LEU A 123 1.36 -22.47 41.54
C LEU A 123 0.76 -21.47 40.55
N LEU A 124 -0.54 -21.17 40.69
CA LEU A 124 -1.21 -20.18 39.86
C LEU A 124 -0.58 -18.80 40.00
N PHE A 125 -0.31 -18.35 41.23
CA PHE A 125 0.24 -17.02 41.49
C PHE A 125 1.67 -16.87 40.98
N THR A 126 2.53 -17.87 41.21
CA THR A 126 3.92 -17.85 40.73
C THR A 126 3.97 -17.96 39.20
N GLN A 127 3.15 -18.82 38.59
CA GLN A 127 3.04 -18.90 37.13
C GLN A 127 2.52 -17.58 36.55
N LEU A 128 1.48 -16.98 37.14
CA LEU A 128 0.96 -15.69 36.67
C LEU A 128 2.06 -14.62 36.72
N LEU A 129 2.78 -14.50 37.84
CA LEU A 129 3.87 -13.54 38.00
C LEU A 129 4.97 -13.74 36.96
N CYS A 130 5.39 -14.98 36.72
CA CYS A 130 6.40 -15.31 35.72
C CYS A 130 5.89 -15.14 34.28
N THR A 131 4.58 -15.29 34.02
CA THR A 131 4.02 -15.16 32.66
C THR A 131 3.52 -13.75 32.33
N VAL A 132 3.41 -12.83 33.31
CA VAL A 132 3.00 -11.43 33.05
C VAL A 132 3.87 -10.77 31.97
N PRO A 133 5.21 -10.82 32.01
CA PRO A 133 6.04 -10.22 30.96
C PRO A 133 5.76 -10.80 29.57
N VAL A 134 5.51 -12.12 29.50
CA VAL A 134 5.16 -12.80 28.24
C VAL A 134 3.80 -12.33 27.74
N MET A 135 2.79 -12.25 28.61
CA MET A 135 1.44 -11.78 28.22
C MET A 135 1.45 -10.33 27.72
N VAL A 136 2.22 -9.44 28.37
CA VAL A 136 2.36 -8.04 27.94
C VAL A 136 3.05 -7.98 26.57
N PHE A 137 4.12 -8.75 26.41
CA PHE A 137 4.82 -8.85 25.14
C PHE A 137 3.94 -9.41 24.02
N ASP A 138 3.19 -10.48 24.28
CA ASP A 138 2.27 -11.11 23.32
C ASP A 138 1.12 -10.19 22.93
N ALA A 139 0.55 -9.45 23.90
CA ALA A 139 -0.48 -8.47 23.61
C ALA A 139 0.04 -7.36 22.70
N TYR A 140 1.25 -6.84 22.97
CA TYR A 140 1.89 -5.84 22.13
C TYR A 140 2.23 -6.39 20.74
N ALA A 141 2.77 -7.61 20.66
CA ALA A 141 3.08 -8.28 19.41
C ALA A 141 1.82 -8.56 18.57
N ALA A 142 0.74 -9.00 19.20
CA ALA A 142 -0.55 -9.22 18.55
C ALA A 142 -1.14 -7.90 18.02
N MET A 143 -1.05 -6.81 18.80
CA MET A 143 -1.47 -5.48 18.36
C MET A 143 -0.71 -5.05 17.10
N LEU A 144 0.64 -5.11 17.11
CA LEU A 144 1.46 -4.78 15.94
C LEU A 144 1.16 -5.67 14.74
N LEU A 145 0.93 -6.97 14.98
CA LEU A 145 0.60 -7.93 13.94
C LEU A 145 -0.70 -7.53 13.23
N PHE A 146 -1.77 -7.27 13.97
CA PHE A 146 -3.05 -6.90 13.36
C PHE A 146 -3.04 -5.48 12.81
N ASP A 147 -2.38 -4.52 13.44
CA ASP A 147 -2.22 -3.17 12.91
C ASP A 147 -1.52 -3.15 11.54
N PHE A 148 -0.58 -4.07 11.32
CA PHE A 148 0.09 -4.25 10.04
C PHE A 148 -0.78 -5.02 9.03
N PHE A 149 -1.29 -6.19 9.40
CA PHE A 149 -1.96 -7.07 8.43
C PHE A 149 -3.37 -6.60 8.05
N VAL A 150 -4.08 -5.88 8.93
CA VAL A 150 -5.44 -5.38 8.64
C VAL A 150 -5.47 -4.46 7.42
N PRO A 151 -4.66 -3.40 7.32
CA PRO A 151 -4.62 -2.55 6.15
C PRO A 151 -4.00 -3.24 4.92
N VAL A 152 -3.03 -4.16 5.11
CA VAL A 152 -2.41 -4.89 4.00
C VAL A 152 -3.44 -5.77 3.33
N THR A 153 -4.04 -6.69 4.08
CA THR A 153 -4.99 -7.69 3.55
C THR A 153 -6.27 -7.06 3.01
N GLY A 154 -6.74 -5.97 3.61
CA GLY A 154 -7.88 -5.22 3.08
C GLY A 154 -7.63 -4.56 1.72
N ARG A 155 -6.36 -4.38 1.32
CA ARG A 155 -5.93 -3.62 0.13
C ARG A 155 -5.22 -4.44 -0.95
N MET A 156 -5.16 -5.77 -0.82
CA MET A 156 -4.55 -6.65 -1.84
C MET A 156 -5.47 -6.94 -3.04
N GLY A 157 -6.50 -6.10 -3.24
CA GLY A 157 -7.55 -6.35 -4.23
C GLY A 157 -8.39 -7.58 -3.91
N VAL A 158 -9.06 -8.12 -4.92
CA VAL A 158 -10.09 -9.17 -4.76
C VAL A 158 -9.49 -10.59 -4.81
N SER A 159 -8.20 -10.71 -5.11
CA SER A 159 -7.52 -11.99 -5.40
C SER A 159 -7.50 -12.99 -4.24
N ILE A 160 -7.33 -12.52 -3.00
CA ILE A 160 -7.24 -13.38 -1.81
C ILE A 160 -8.22 -12.86 -0.77
N ASN A 161 -9.11 -13.75 -0.29
CA ASN A 161 -10.00 -13.40 0.81
C ASN A 161 -9.19 -13.13 2.09
N PRO A 162 -9.33 -11.92 2.69
CA PRO A 162 -8.55 -11.51 3.84
C PRO A 162 -8.80 -12.37 5.09
N GLU A 163 -9.96 -13.03 5.18
CA GLU A 163 -10.26 -13.93 6.30
C GLU A 163 -9.35 -15.17 6.32
N TYR A 164 -8.87 -15.64 5.15
CA TYR A 164 -7.90 -16.73 5.07
C TYR A 164 -6.49 -16.32 5.55
N VAL A 165 -6.19 -15.03 5.65
CA VAL A 165 -4.94 -14.53 6.23
C VAL A 165 -5.11 -14.26 7.71
N MET A 166 -6.24 -13.65 8.11
CA MET A 166 -6.49 -13.31 9.51
C MET A 166 -6.70 -14.51 10.41
N MET A 167 -7.35 -15.57 9.91
CA MET A 167 -7.61 -16.76 10.73
C MET A 167 -6.31 -17.49 11.14
N PRO A 168 -5.35 -17.80 10.26
CA PRO A 168 -4.08 -18.42 10.68
C PRO A 168 -3.25 -17.55 11.63
N LEU A 169 -3.23 -16.23 11.42
CA LEU A 169 -2.54 -15.29 12.33
C LEU A 169 -3.20 -15.31 13.72
N SER A 170 -4.53 -15.27 13.77
CA SER A 170 -5.30 -15.38 15.01
C SER A 170 -5.13 -16.74 15.68
N LEU A 171 -5.01 -17.81 14.89
CA LEU A 171 -4.75 -19.17 15.39
C LEU A 171 -3.38 -19.24 16.07
N PHE A 172 -2.35 -18.63 15.49
CA PHE A 172 -1.03 -18.56 16.11
C PHE A 172 -1.07 -17.87 17.48
N VAL A 173 -1.72 -16.71 17.58
CA VAL A 173 -1.89 -15.98 18.85
C VAL A 173 -2.69 -16.80 19.87
N ALA A 174 -3.81 -17.41 19.44
CA ALA A 174 -4.62 -18.25 20.31
C ALA A 174 -3.86 -19.49 20.82
N LEU A 175 -3.05 -20.13 19.96
CA LEU A 175 -2.25 -21.29 20.33
C LEU A 175 -1.18 -20.93 21.37
N SER A 176 -0.47 -19.81 21.20
CA SER A 176 0.52 -19.35 22.19
C SER A 176 -0.10 -19.21 23.57
N PHE A 177 -1.26 -18.56 23.68
CA PHE A 177 -1.97 -18.41 24.95
C PHE A 177 -2.43 -19.75 25.55
N VAL A 178 -3.03 -20.62 24.73
CA VAL A 178 -3.53 -21.92 25.23
C VAL A 178 -2.37 -22.81 25.67
N LEU A 179 -1.23 -22.79 24.98
CA LEU A 179 -0.06 -23.58 25.38
C LEU A 179 0.41 -23.22 26.79
N TYR A 180 0.48 -21.95 27.16
CA TYR A 180 0.89 -21.53 28.51
C TYR A 180 -0.15 -21.72 29.59
N THR A 181 -1.43 -21.62 29.26
CA THR A 181 -2.51 -21.72 30.27
C THR A 181 -3.02 -23.15 30.43
N SER A 182 -2.76 -24.03 29.47
CA SER A 182 -3.26 -25.41 29.42
C SER A 182 -2.83 -26.29 30.61
N ASN A 183 -1.63 -26.10 31.16
CA ASN A 183 -1.13 -26.87 32.30
C ASN A 183 -2.01 -26.66 33.55
N LEU A 184 -2.48 -25.44 33.79
CA LEU A 184 -3.30 -25.08 34.96
C LEU A 184 -4.66 -25.80 34.97
N PHE A 185 -5.19 -26.18 33.80
CA PHE A 185 -6.46 -26.93 33.71
C PHE A 185 -6.38 -28.34 34.32
N TYR A 186 -5.17 -28.93 34.44
CA TYR A 186 -4.99 -30.24 35.07
C TYR A 186 -5.05 -30.20 36.61
N VAL A 187 -4.92 -29.01 37.22
CA VAL A 187 -4.97 -28.81 38.67
C VAL A 187 -6.23 -28.05 39.09
N SER A 188 -6.85 -27.33 38.16
CA SER A 188 -8.07 -26.55 38.40
C SER A 188 -9.30 -27.44 38.65
N ARG A 189 -10.32 -26.84 39.28
CA ARG A 189 -11.66 -27.43 39.37
C ARG A 189 -12.30 -27.47 37.97
N ARG A 190 -13.45 -28.15 37.87
CA ARG A 190 -14.23 -28.24 36.62
C ARG A 190 -14.48 -26.85 36.03
N MET A 191 -13.97 -26.62 34.81
CA MET A 191 -14.01 -25.32 34.12
C MET A 191 -15.24 -25.16 33.20
N ASP A 192 -16.23 -26.05 33.30
CA ASP A 192 -17.38 -26.05 32.40
C ASP A 192 -18.22 -24.76 32.52
N TYR A 193 -18.35 -24.21 33.72
CA TYR A 193 -19.10 -22.97 33.95
C TYR A 193 -18.48 -21.75 33.23
N PRO A 194 -17.21 -21.38 33.45
CA PRO A 194 -16.62 -20.25 32.73
C PRO A 194 -16.54 -20.47 31.21
N MET A 195 -16.38 -21.72 30.73
CA MET A 195 -16.43 -22.00 29.29
C MET A 195 -17.82 -21.76 28.69
N LYS A 196 -18.89 -22.12 29.41
CA LYS A 196 -20.28 -21.81 29.01
C LYS A 196 -20.54 -20.31 29.03
N CYS A 197 -20.09 -19.59 30.06
CA CYS A 197 -20.21 -18.13 30.13
C CYS A 197 -19.46 -17.45 28.98
N GLY A 198 -18.24 -17.89 28.67
CA GLY A 198 -17.47 -17.39 27.53
C GLY A 198 -18.15 -17.65 26.18
N SER A 199 -18.73 -18.84 26.01
CA SER A 199 -19.49 -19.19 24.81
C SER A 199 -20.74 -18.32 24.65
N LEU A 200 -21.47 -18.07 25.75
CA LEU A 200 -22.62 -17.17 25.75
C LEU A 200 -22.21 -15.74 25.39
N LEU A 201 -21.10 -15.24 25.95
CA LEU A 201 -20.55 -13.92 25.65
C LEU A 201 -20.18 -13.80 24.16
N TYR A 202 -19.58 -14.84 23.58
CA TYR A 202 -19.27 -14.88 22.16
C TYR A 202 -20.54 -14.82 21.29
N CYS A 203 -21.58 -15.59 21.65
CA CYS A 203 -22.87 -15.52 20.94
C CYS A 203 -23.51 -14.13 21.03
N LEU A 204 -23.46 -13.48 22.19
CA LEU A 204 -23.96 -12.11 22.38
C LEU A 204 -23.15 -11.11 21.55
N PHE A 205 -21.82 -11.24 21.54
CA PHE A 205 -20.94 -10.42 20.70
C PHE A 205 -21.27 -10.60 19.22
N PHE A 206 -21.40 -11.83 18.75
CA PHE A 206 -21.71 -12.12 17.34
C PHE A 206 -23.10 -11.60 16.94
N LEU A 207 -24.08 -11.73 17.83
CA LEU A 207 -25.42 -11.14 17.63
C LEU A 207 -25.35 -9.61 17.56
N SER A 208 -24.56 -8.98 18.43
CA SER A 208 -24.31 -7.54 18.37
C SER A 208 -23.62 -7.16 17.05
N LEU A 209 -22.66 -7.95 16.58
CA LEU A 209 -21.96 -7.69 15.32
C LEU A 209 -22.92 -7.72 14.12
N LEU A 210 -23.84 -8.69 14.09
CA LEU A 210 -24.86 -8.84 13.04
C LEU A 210 -25.92 -7.73 13.04
N THR A 211 -26.34 -7.29 14.23
CA THR A 211 -27.49 -6.37 14.38
C THR A 211 -27.09 -4.90 14.43
N THR A 212 -25.82 -4.60 14.71
CA THR A 212 -25.33 -3.23 14.89
C THR A 212 -24.38 -2.81 13.78
N ARG A 213 -24.02 -1.51 13.78
CA ARG A 213 -23.06 -0.91 12.85
C ARG A 213 -21.61 -1.29 13.13
N LEU A 214 -21.37 -2.13 14.14
CA LEU A 214 -20.03 -2.50 14.60
C LEU A 214 -19.27 -3.28 13.52
N GLY A 215 -19.96 -4.11 12.73
CA GLY A 215 -19.37 -4.91 11.67
C GLY A 215 -19.19 -4.19 10.34
N TRP A 216 -19.40 -2.87 10.27
CA TRP A 216 -19.22 -2.13 9.03
C TRP A 216 -17.73 -1.96 8.71
N PRO A 217 -17.27 -2.38 7.51
CA PRO A 217 -15.86 -2.45 7.20
C PRO A 217 -15.23 -1.05 7.06
N TYR A 218 -15.99 -0.04 6.60
CA TYR A 218 -15.45 1.30 6.34
C TYR A 218 -16.12 2.38 7.21
N LYS A 219 -15.32 3.31 7.71
CA LYS A 219 -15.77 4.44 8.53
C LYS A 219 -15.02 5.72 8.19
N TYR A 220 -15.76 6.80 8.03
CA TYR A 220 -15.21 8.14 7.92
C TYR A 220 -15.03 8.75 9.32
N SER A 221 -13.80 9.19 9.61
CA SER A 221 -13.42 9.94 10.81
C SER A 221 -12.29 10.89 10.42
N ASP A 222 -12.31 12.11 10.95
CA ASP A 222 -11.26 13.10 10.67
C ASP A 222 -9.94 12.73 11.38
N GLU A 223 -10.00 12.07 12.54
CA GLU A 223 -8.82 11.64 13.31
C GLU A 223 -8.23 10.32 12.82
N SER A 224 -9.09 9.38 12.40
CA SER A 224 -8.70 8.00 12.06
C SER A 224 -9.45 7.46 10.82
N PRO A 225 -9.13 7.97 9.62
CA PRO A 225 -9.87 7.62 8.40
C PRO A 225 -9.65 6.16 7.99
N ARG A 226 -10.70 5.33 8.08
CA ARG A 226 -10.74 3.93 7.60
C ARG A 226 -11.60 3.85 6.35
N LEU A 227 -11.05 4.41 5.28
CA LEU A 227 -11.75 4.63 4.02
C LEU A 227 -11.42 3.56 3.00
N ARG A 228 -12.41 3.27 2.16
CA ARG A 228 -12.18 2.55 0.92
C ARG A 228 -11.50 3.43 -0.12
N ARG A 229 -10.76 2.84 -1.06
CA ARG A 229 -9.97 3.53 -2.07
C ARG A 229 -10.48 3.23 -3.47
N LEU A 230 -10.81 4.30 -4.20
CA LEU A 230 -11.14 4.24 -5.61
C LEU A 230 -10.09 4.97 -6.45
N ILE A 231 -9.84 4.47 -7.65
CA ILE A 231 -9.26 5.21 -8.75
C ILE A 231 -10.41 5.52 -9.70
N THR A 232 -10.67 6.80 -9.95
CA THR A 232 -11.75 7.25 -10.84
C THR A 232 -11.18 8.10 -11.96
N LEU A 233 -11.18 7.57 -13.17
CA LEU A 233 -10.63 8.24 -14.35
C LEU A 233 -11.74 8.66 -15.29
N ASP A 234 -11.86 9.97 -15.53
CA ASP A 234 -12.71 10.47 -16.59
C ASP A 234 -12.01 10.23 -17.93
N THR A 235 -12.48 9.24 -18.69
CA THR A 235 -11.67 8.61 -19.74
C THR A 235 -12.29 8.77 -21.11
N GLU A 236 -11.51 9.33 -22.04
CA GLU A 236 -11.79 9.21 -23.47
C GLU A 236 -11.04 8.02 -24.06
N ARG A 237 -11.77 7.17 -24.79
CA ARG A 237 -11.27 5.93 -25.38
C ARG A 237 -11.42 5.97 -26.89
N SER A 238 -10.31 5.90 -27.63
CA SER A 238 -10.30 5.82 -29.09
C SER A 238 -9.79 4.47 -29.55
N ILE A 239 -10.64 3.65 -30.18
CA ILE A 239 -10.27 2.36 -30.77
C ILE A 239 -10.14 2.54 -32.28
N TYR A 240 -8.98 2.21 -32.84
CA TYR A 240 -8.75 2.13 -34.28
C TYR A 240 -8.84 0.66 -34.72
N PRO A 241 -9.98 0.22 -35.29
CA PRO A 241 -10.16 -1.16 -35.71
C PRO A 241 -9.34 -1.47 -36.96
N PHE A 242 -8.91 -2.72 -37.08
CA PHE A 242 -8.30 -3.25 -38.30
C PHE A 242 -9.18 -2.96 -39.54
N ARG A 243 -8.59 -2.36 -40.58
CA ARG A 243 -9.23 -1.93 -41.86
C ARG A 243 -10.23 -0.77 -41.80
N SER A 244 -10.56 -0.22 -40.63
CA SER A 244 -11.37 1.00 -40.54
C SER A 244 -10.46 2.22 -40.41
N SER A 245 -10.62 3.19 -41.29
CA SER A 245 -9.93 4.49 -41.17
C SER A 245 -10.52 5.37 -40.05
N SER A 246 -11.73 5.06 -39.58
CA SER A 246 -12.44 5.86 -38.58
C SER A 246 -12.35 5.22 -37.19
N PRO A 247 -11.85 5.95 -36.17
CA PRO A 247 -11.81 5.46 -34.80
C PRO A 247 -13.21 5.42 -34.18
N VAL A 248 -13.48 4.37 -33.42
CA VAL A 248 -14.62 4.32 -32.49
C VAL A 248 -14.20 5.08 -31.24
N ARG A 249 -14.85 6.23 -31.00
CA ARG A 249 -14.62 7.04 -29.79
C ARG A 249 -15.71 6.78 -28.78
N GLU A 250 -15.29 6.47 -27.57
CA GLU A 250 -16.16 6.30 -26.41
C GLU A 250 -15.69 7.22 -25.29
N HIS A 251 -16.63 7.61 -24.44
CA HIS A 251 -16.34 8.43 -23.28
C HIS A 251 -17.03 7.86 -22.05
N ALA A 252 -16.26 7.62 -20.99
CA ALA A 252 -16.76 6.97 -19.80
C ALA A 252 -15.95 7.31 -18.55
N LEU A 253 -16.61 7.22 -17.39
CA LEU A 253 -15.95 7.17 -16.10
C LEU A 253 -15.46 5.74 -15.86
N PHE A 254 -14.15 5.55 -15.87
CA PHE A 254 -13.52 4.32 -15.41
C PHE A 254 -13.37 4.35 -13.89
N VAL A 255 -13.93 3.35 -13.20
CA VAL A 255 -13.85 3.22 -11.75
C VAL A 255 -13.18 1.90 -11.40
N GLN A 256 -12.07 1.98 -10.68
CA GLN A 256 -11.33 0.83 -10.17
C GLN A 256 -11.31 0.88 -8.64
N THR A 257 -11.71 -0.21 -7.99
CA THR A 257 -11.66 -0.37 -6.53
C THR A 257 -10.35 -1.01 -6.11
N LEU A 258 -9.72 -0.50 -5.04
CA LEU A 258 -8.45 -1.03 -4.53
C LEU A 258 -8.58 -1.94 -3.30
N ASP A 259 -9.78 -2.10 -2.76
CA ASP A 259 -10.03 -2.93 -1.57
C ASP A 259 -10.68 -4.27 -1.94
N TYR A 260 -10.59 -5.26 -1.04
CA TYR A 260 -11.07 -6.63 -1.29
C TYR A 260 -12.57 -6.74 -1.58
N ARG A 261 -13.42 -6.00 -0.86
CA ARG A 261 -14.88 -6.02 -1.12
C ARG A 261 -15.25 -5.45 -2.49
N GLY A 262 -14.29 -4.84 -3.18
CA GLY A 262 -14.36 -4.50 -4.59
C GLY A 262 -15.55 -3.61 -4.91
N ILE A 263 -16.21 -3.95 -6.01
CA ILE A 263 -17.23 -3.10 -6.62
C ILE A 263 -18.64 -3.30 -6.06
N ASN A 264 -18.93 -4.48 -5.48
CA ASN A 264 -20.24 -4.84 -4.90
C ASN A 264 -20.68 -3.87 -3.79
N ASP A 265 -19.68 -3.26 -3.18
CA ASP A 265 -19.82 -2.37 -2.05
C ASP A 265 -20.06 -0.93 -2.45
N LEU A 266 -19.99 -0.57 -3.75
CA LEU A 266 -20.30 0.77 -4.22
C LEU A 266 -21.73 1.19 -3.80
N PRO A 267 -21.96 2.48 -3.54
CA PRO A 267 -23.29 2.95 -3.17
C PRO A 267 -24.34 2.57 -4.22
N GLU A 268 -25.38 1.85 -3.76
CA GLU A 268 -26.53 1.47 -4.59
C GLU A 268 -27.30 2.71 -5.06
N HIS A 269 -27.99 2.59 -6.19
CA HIS A 269 -28.78 3.65 -6.81
C HIS A 269 -27.98 4.93 -7.12
N THR A 270 -26.69 4.77 -7.45
CA THR A 270 -25.85 5.87 -7.92
C THR A 270 -25.32 5.58 -9.32
N PHE A 271 -24.85 6.61 -10.02
CA PHE A 271 -24.20 6.42 -11.32
C PHE A 271 -22.93 5.55 -11.21
N LEU A 272 -22.33 5.43 -10.01
CA LEU A 272 -21.16 4.59 -9.75
C LEU A 272 -21.46 3.09 -9.85
N THR A 273 -22.70 2.68 -9.59
CA THR A 273 -23.07 1.26 -9.57
C THR A 273 -23.13 0.64 -10.97
N GLY A 274 -23.04 1.45 -12.04
CA GLY A 274 -22.93 1.10 -13.46
C GLY A 274 -23.37 -0.31 -13.83
N ASN A 275 -24.50 -0.46 -14.52
CA ASN A 275 -25.23 -1.74 -14.64
C ASN A 275 -24.44 -2.93 -15.23
N ASN A 276 -23.31 -2.74 -15.91
CA ASN A 276 -22.63 -3.82 -16.63
C ASN A 276 -21.13 -3.91 -16.30
N GLU A 277 -20.66 -5.15 -16.15
CA GLU A 277 -19.24 -5.52 -16.22
C GLU A 277 -18.64 -5.09 -17.58
N PRO A 278 -17.38 -4.62 -17.64
CA PRO A 278 -16.73 -4.35 -18.93
C PRO A 278 -16.72 -5.61 -19.81
N ASN A 279 -17.18 -5.50 -21.06
CA ASN A 279 -17.11 -6.62 -22.00
C ASN A 279 -15.65 -6.83 -22.47
N CYS A 280 -15.02 -7.89 -21.94
CA CYS A 280 -13.65 -8.27 -22.26
C CYS A 280 -13.55 -9.48 -23.20
N SER A 281 -14.67 -9.99 -23.72
CA SER A 281 -14.69 -11.22 -24.53
C SER A 281 -14.01 -11.06 -25.89
N ASP A 282 -13.99 -9.85 -26.44
CA ASP A 282 -13.53 -9.57 -27.80
C ASP A 282 -12.05 -9.13 -27.86
N THR A 283 -11.30 -9.27 -26.77
CA THR A 283 -9.88 -8.87 -26.69
C THR A 283 -9.02 -9.89 -25.97
N LYS A 284 -7.77 -10.04 -26.43
CA LYS A 284 -6.73 -10.83 -25.77
C LYS A 284 -5.96 -10.02 -24.71
N ASP A 285 -6.23 -8.72 -24.60
CA ASP A 285 -5.60 -7.84 -23.62
C ASP A 285 -6.00 -8.21 -22.18
N GLU A 286 -5.00 -8.51 -21.33
CA GLU A 286 -5.19 -8.81 -19.90
C GLU A 286 -5.84 -7.65 -19.13
N TYR A 287 -5.71 -6.42 -19.63
CA TYR A 287 -6.30 -5.21 -19.06
C TYR A 287 -7.60 -4.78 -19.74
N CYS A 288 -8.13 -5.59 -20.67
CA CYS A 288 -9.44 -5.38 -21.30
C CYS A 288 -9.60 -3.98 -21.94
N ARG A 289 -8.51 -3.40 -22.50
CA ARG A 289 -8.56 -2.10 -23.15
C ARG A 289 -9.01 -0.96 -22.22
N LEU A 290 -8.69 -1.07 -20.93
CA LEU A 290 -9.02 -0.10 -19.89
C LEU A 290 -7.76 0.67 -19.42
N PRO A 291 -7.91 1.92 -18.97
CA PRO A 291 -6.80 2.83 -18.64
C PRO A 291 -6.15 2.54 -17.28
N TYR A 292 -5.72 1.30 -17.07
CA TYR A 292 -5.06 0.88 -15.84
C TYR A 292 -3.77 1.67 -15.59
N TYR A 293 -3.65 2.17 -14.36
CA TYR A 293 -2.46 2.92 -13.90
C TYR A 293 -1.33 1.99 -13.44
N THR A 294 -1.62 0.75 -13.05
CA THR A 294 -0.64 -0.20 -12.47
C THR A 294 -0.68 -1.57 -13.13
N ALA A 295 0.49 -2.21 -13.22
CA ALA A 295 0.69 -3.50 -13.88
C ALA A 295 0.30 -4.74 -13.01
N ILE A 296 -0.85 -4.69 -12.33
CA ILE A 296 -1.28 -5.68 -11.32
C ILE A 296 -2.72 -6.16 -11.54
N HIS A 297 -3.08 -6.47 -12.80
CA HIS A 297 -4.42 -6.94 -13.16
C HIS A 297 -4.85 -8.21 -12.42
N GLN A 298 -3.92 -9.06 -11.96
CA GLN A 298 -4.25 -10.26 -11.18
C GLN A 298 -4.89 -9.93 -9.82
N MET A 299 -4.46 -8.82 -9.19
CA MET A 299 -5.06 -8.33 -7.95
C MET A 299 -6.32 -7.50 -8.22
N PHE A 300 -6.36 -6.80 -9.37
CA PHE A 300 -7.43 -5.90 -9.78
C PHE A 300 -7.96 -6.26 -11.17
N PRO A 301 -8.68 -7.38 -11.32
CA PRO A 301 -9.13 -7.84 -12.62
C PRO A 301 -10.12 -6.84 -13.25
N PRO A 302 -10.16 -6.71 -14.59
CA PRO A 302 -11.10 -5.83 -15.30
C PRO A 302 -12.57 -6.00 -14.91
N ARG A 303 -12.96 -7.22 -14.56
CA ARG A 303 -14.33 -7.58 -14.11
C ARG A 303 -14.77 -6.85 -12.84
N GLU A 304 -13.81 -6.50 -11.98
CA GLU A 304 -13.99 -5.78 -10.72
C GLU A 304 -13.89 -4.25 -10.91
N SER A 305 -13.89 -3.77 -12.16
CA SER A 305 -13.96 -2.35 -12.50
C SER A 305 -15.32 -1.98 -13.10
N ARG A 306 -15.58 -0.69 -13.29
CA ARG A 306 -16.78 -0.18 -13.98
C ARG A 306 -16.38 0.78 -15.09
N TRP A 307 -17.06 0.64 -16.21
CA TRP A 307 -17.00 1.55 -17.35
C TRP A 307 -18.37 2.21 -17.50
N ILE A 308 -18.52 3.44 -17.01
CA ILE A 308 -19.80 4.13 -16.93
C ILE A 308 -19.85 5.19 -18.05
N PRO A 309 -20.66 5.03 -19.11
CA PRO A 309 -20.72 5.98 -20.20
C PRO A 309 -21.08 7.39 -19.72
N LEU A 310 -20.41 8.41 -20.27
CA LEU A 310 -20.60 9.81 -19.90
C LEU A 310 -20.95 10.65 -21.15
N PRO A 311 -21.89 11.60 -21.05
CA PRO A 311 -22.37 12.37 -22.20
C PRO A 311 -21.40 13.46 -22.69
N ASN A 312 -20.55 14.00 -21.83
CA ASN A 312 -19.69 15.16 -22.13
C ASN A 312 -18.23 14.75 -22.19
N HIS A 313 -17.51 15.08 -23.27
CA HIS A 313 -16.09 14.75 -23.43
C HIS A 313 -15.18 15.60 -22.53
N PRO A 314 -14.06 15.05 -22.02
CA PRO A 314 -13.14 15.78 -21.18
C PRO A 314 -12.19 16.61 -22.05
N ARG A 315 -11.70 17.73 -21.52
CA ARG A 315 -10.74 18.56 -22.25
C ARG A 315 -9.34 17.95 -22.16
N ILE A 316 -8.91 17.27 -23.21
CA ILE A 316 -7.56 16.70 -23.35
C ILE A 316 -6.64 17.72 -24.01
N THR A 317 -5.55 18.10 -23.33
CA THR A 317 -4.66 19.18 -23.81
C THR A 317 -3.59 18.70 -24.80
N LYS A 318 -3.16 17.44 -24.70
CA LYS A 318 -2.19 16.81 -25.62
C LYS A 318 -2.64 15.39 -25.98
N PRO A 319 -3.54 15.25 -26.97
CA PRO A 319 -4.07 13.94 -27.34
C PRO A 319 -2.95 12.99 -27.76
N ILE A 320 -3.06 11.73 -27.36
CA ILE A 320 -2.13 10.68 -27.79
C ILE A 320 -2.41 10.33 -29.27
N SER A 321 -1.34 10.16 -30.05
CA SER A 321 -1.43 9.51 -31.36
C SER A 321 -0.30 8.50 -31.53
N VAL A 322 -0.64 7.28 -31.96
CA VAL A 322 0.33 6.21 -32.21
C VAL A 322 0.41 5.96 -33.70
N VAL A 323 1.61 6.08 -34.26
CA VAL A 323 1.87 5.84 -35.68
C VAL A 323 2.85 4.68 -35.79
N ASN A 324 2.48 3.65 -36.56
CA ASN A 324 3.44 2.65 -37.02
C ASN A 324 4.26 3.27 -38.15
N THR A 325 5.54 3.50 -37.90
CA THR A 325 6.44 4.15 -38.86
C THR A 325 7.08 3.15 -39.81
N GLU A 326 7.27 1.90 -39.38
CA GLU A 326 7.98 0.89 -40.17
C GLU A 326 7.65 -0.52 -39.70
N LYS A 327 7.38 -1.44 -40.65
CA LYS A 327 7.22 -2.87 -40.39
C LYS A 327 8.16 -3.65 -41.31
N LEU A 328 9.14 -4.33 -40.72
CA LEU A 328 10.17 -5.10 -41.42
C LEU A 328 10.03 -6.58 -41.06
N VAL A 329 9.83 -7.43 -42.06
CA VAL A 329 9.92 -8.89 -41.88
C VAL A 329 11.38 -9.28 -41.93
N LEU A 330 11.94 -9.73 -40.80
CA LEU A 330 13.34 -10.10 -40.69
C LEU A 330 13.58 -11.57 -41.08
N SER A 331 12.60 -12.44 -40.81
CA SER A 331 12.65 -13.86 -41.17
C SER A 331 11.23 -14.46 -41.28
N LYS A 332 11.13 -15.75 -41.62
CA LYS A 332 9.83 -16.47 -41.64
C LYS A 332 9.09 -16.46 -40.29
N SER A 333 9.77 -16.16 -39.19
CA SER A 333 9.21 -16.18 -37.83
C SER A 333 9.45 -14.90 -37.04
N GLU A 334 10.03 -13.85 -37.65
CA GLU A 334 10.39 -12.63 -36.95
C GLU A 334 10.00 -11.38 -37.74
N VAL A 335 9.30 -10.48 -37.05
CA VAL A 335 8.85 -9.19 -37.59
C VAL A 335 9.27 -8.10 -36.60
N ARG A 336 9.93 -7.06 -37.12
CA ARG A 336 10.25 -5.84 -36.38
C ARG A 336 9.25 -4.76 -36.76
N MET A 337 8.74 -4.06 -35.75
CA MET A 337 7.83 -2.94 -35.91
C MET A 337 8.36 -1.74 -35.16
N ASN A 338 8.34 -0.57 -35.80
CA ASN A 338 8.74 0.69 -35.22
C ASN A 338 7.50 1.57 -35.03
N PHE A 339 7.32 2.03 -33.80
CA PHE A 339 6.19 2.87 -33.42
C PHE A 339 6.68 4.20 -32.92
N THR A 340 6.02 5.28 -33.35
CA THR A 340 6.20 6.61 -32.78
C THR A 340 4.92 7.00 -32.07
N ILE A 341 5.04 7.32 -30.78
CA ILE A 341 3.95 7.81 -29.94
C ILE A 341 4.14 9.31 -29.79
N PHE A 342 3.15 10.09 -30.20
CA PHE A 342 3.10 11.54 -30.00
C PHE A 342 2.04 11.88 -28.95
N GLY A 343 2.22 13.02 -28.27
CA GLY A 343 1.28 13.47 -27.24
C GLY A 343 1.51 12.83 -25.88
N GLY A 344 0.51 12.89 -25.01
CA GLY A 344 0.61 12.47 -23.61
C GLY A 344 1.35 13.48 -22.72
N VAL A 345 1.11 13.40 -21.40
CA VAL A 345 1.78 14.23 -20.39
C VAL A 345 2.07 13.43 -19.12
N ASP A 346 3.16 13.78 -18.41
CA ASP A 346 3.58 13.27 -17.08
C ASP A 346 3.77 11.74 -17.03
N LYS A 347 2.67 10.99 -17.07
CA LYS A 347 2.63 9.54 -16.94
C LYS A 347 1.79 8.92 -18.04
N MET A 348 2.30 7.82 -18.57
CA MET A 348 1.67 7.05 -19.62
C MET A 348 1.89 5.56 -19.34
N SER A 349 0.85 4.75 -19.49
CA SER A 349 0.96 3.29 -19.55
C SER A 349 0.76 2.83 -20.98
N LEU A 350 1.69 2.01 -21.45
CA LEU A 350 1.67 1.37 -22.76
C LEU A 350 1.43 -0.12 -22.54
N HIS A 351 0.34 -0.65 -23.09
CA HIS A 351 0.02 -2.07 -23.09
C HIS A 351 0.28 -2.62 -24.50
N LEU A 352 1.08 -3.68 -24.59
CA LEU A 352 1.43 -4.36 -25.83
C LEU A 352 0.92 -5.79 -25.77
N THR A 353 -0.03 -6.13 -26.64
CA THR A 353 -0.65 -7.46 -26.68
C THR A 353 -0.36 -8.11 -28.02
N PRO A 354 0.62 -9.03 -28.12
CA PRO A 354 0.88 -9.74 -29.36
C PRO A 354 -0.31 -10.67 -29.73
N LEU A 355 -0.71 -10.58 -30.99
CA LEU A 355 -1.85 -11.30 -31.56
C LEU A 355 -1.36 -12.45 -32.47
N SER A 356 -2.30 -13.27 -32.96
CA SER A 356 -2.05 -14.29 -33.99
C SER A 356 -0.90 -15.28 -33.68
N GLY A 357 -0.72 -15.62 -32.41
CA GLY A 357 0.30 -16.57 -31.96
C GLY A 357 1.73 -16.02 -31.85
N PHE A 358 1.95 -14.73 -32.12
CA PHE A 358 3.23 -14.07 -31.93
C PHE A 358 3.54 -13.85 -30.45
N VAL A 359 4.83 -13.72 -30.13
CA VAL A 359 5.35 -13.37 -28.80
C VAL A 359 6.41 -12.27 -29.00
N VAL A 360 6.48 -11.31 -28.08
CA VAL A 360 7.49 -10.24 -28.14
C VAL A 360 8.87 -10.86 -27.84
N SER A 361 9.81 -10.75 -28.78
CA SER A 361 11.17 -11.29 -28.66
C SER A 361 12.16 -10.30 -28.03
N SER A 362 12.11 -9.04 -28.47
CA SER A 362 12.93 -7.92 -27.99
C SER A 362 12.20 -6.58 -28.22
N TRP A 363 12.60 -5.52 -27.51
CA TRP A 363 12.07 -4.15 -27.68
C TRP A 363 13.19 -3.12 -27.43
N SER A 364 12.92 -1.85 -27.76
CA SER A 364 13.91 -0.77 -27.62
C SER A 364 13.95 -0.13 -26.22
N PHE A 365 13.00 -0.43 -25.33
CA PHE A 365 12.93 0.22 -24.02
C PHE A 365 13.99 -0.29 -23.04
N THR A 366 14.12 -1.62 -22.93
CA THR A 366 15.07 -2.29 -22.01
C THR A 366 15.53 -3.62 -22.61
N ASN A 367 16.73 -4.08 -22.24
CA ASN A 367 17.14 -5.43 -22.55
C ASN A 367 16.24 -6.40 -21.79
N PHE A 368 15.46 -7.21 -22.50
CA PHE A 368 14.59 -8.21 -21.92
C PHE A 368 14.85 -9.57 -22.57
N GLU A 369 14.73 -10.62 -21.77
CA GLU A 369 14.81 -12.00 -22.24
C GLU A 369 13.48 -12.71 -21.92
N PRO A 370 12.73 -13.21 -22.92
CA PRO A 370 11.39 -13.76 -22.71
C PRO A 370 11.33 -14.93 -21.71
N SER A 371 12.41 -15.68 -21.56
CA SER A 371 12.52 -16.86 -20.69
C SER A 371 12.49 -16.51 -19.20
N THR A 372 13.04 -15.34 -18.81
CA THR A 372 13.16 -14.92 -17.41
C THR A 372 11.96 -14.11 -16.92
N PHE A 373 11.27 -13.38 -17.81
CA PHE A 373 10.10 -12.56 -17.46
C PHE A 373 8.77 -13.32 -17.46
N GLY A 374 8.77 -14.58 -17.92
CA GLY A 374 7.58 -15.40 -18.09
C GLY A 374 6.76 -14.96 -19.31
N LYS A 375 6.19 -15.92 -20.05
CA LYS A 375 5.31 -15.62 -21.18
C LYS A 375 4.01 -14.98 -20.65
N ARG A 376 3.73 -13.74 -21.04
CA ARG A 376 2.49 -13.01 -20.74
C ARG A 376 1.71 -12.72 -22.02
N ASN A 377 0.39 -12.58 -21.91
CA ASN A 377 -0.42 -12.19 -23.06
C ASN A 377 -0.32 -10.68 -23.33
N THR A 378 -0.07 -9.88 -22.29
CA THR A 378 0.10 -8.43 -22.41
C THR A 378 1.33 -7.95 -21.65
N TYR A 379 2.14 -7.10 -22.28
CA TYR A 379 3.27 -6.42 -21.67
C TYR A 379 2.86 -5.01 -21.29
N PHE A 380 3.22 -4.59 -20.06
CA PHE A 380 2.91 -3.27 -19.54
C PHE A 380 4.20 -2.46 -19.38
N VAL A 381 4.27 -1.31 -20.03
CA VAL A 381 5.38 -0.36 -19.93
C VAL A 381 4.84 0.91 -19.29
N PHE A 382 5.42 1.29 -18.14
CA PHE A 382 5.09 2.55 -17.49
C PHE A 382 6.12 3.60 -17.89
N LEU A 383 5.67 4.61 -18.63
CA LEU A 383 6.48 5.72 -19.10
C LEU A 383 6.18 6.94 -18.24
N THR A 384 7.23 7.48 -17.62
CA THR A 384 7.14 8.75 -16.89
C THR A 384 8.10 9.74 -17.51
N GLU A 385 7.59 10.84 -18.05
CA GLU A 385 8.40 11.90 -18.62
C GLU A 385 8.43 13.09 -17.66
N SER A 386 9.57 13.33 -17.00
CA SER A 386 9.78 14.55 -16.23
C SER A 386 10.33 15.65 -17.14
N ARG A 387 9.45 16.50 -17.69
CA ARG A 387 9.84 17.64 -18.54
C ARG A 387 9.66 18.96 -17.80
N TRP A 388 10.72 19.77 -17.73
CA TRP A 388 10.64 21.18 -17.34
C TRP A 388 9.89 21.95 -18.43
N ILE A 389 8.70 22.45 -18.12
CA ILE A 389 7.90 23.28 -19.03
C ILE A 389 7.98 24.72 -18.52
N PRO A 390 8.66 25.64 -19.24
CA PRO A 390 8.52 27.06 -18.96
C PRO A 390 7.09 27.47 -19.33
N LEU A 391 6.28 27.77 -18.33
CA LEU A 391 4.92 28.26 -18.52
C LEU A 391 4.99 29.76 -18.90
N PRO A 392 4.25 30.22 -19.93
CA PRO A 392 4.25 31.61 -20.35
C PRO A 392 3.68 32.57 -19.29
N ASN A 393 2.92 32.03 -18.33
CA ASN A 393 2.59 32.71 -17.08
C ASN A 393 3.20 31.90 -15.94
N HIS A 394 4.09 32.51 -15.14
CA HIS A 394 4.60 31.88 -13.93
C HIS A 394 3.43 31.38 -13.09
N PRO A 395 3.35 30.07 -12.75
CA PRO A 395 2.40 29.63 -11.75
C PRO A 395 2.67 30.44 -10.48
N ARG A 396 1.63 30.87 -9.76
CA ARG A 396 1.83 31.37 -8.38
C ARG A 396 2.30 30.19 -7.55
N ILE A 397 3.61 29.94 -7.54
CA ILE A 397 4.23 29.00 -6.64
C ILE A 397 4.32 29.74 -5.31
N THR A 398 3.54 29.31 -4.32
CA THR A 398 3.56 29.92 -2.98
C THR A 398 4.91 29.78 -2.29
N LYS A 399 5.74 28.81 -2.72
CA LYS A 399 7.12 28.58 -2.28
C LYS A 399 7.99 28.04 -3.45
N PRO A 400 8.46 28.89 -4.38
CA PRO A 400 9.29 28.45 -5.50
C PRO A 400 10.54 27.73 -4.98
N ILE A 401 10.85 26.59 -5.60
CA ILE A 401 12.08 25.86 -5.28
C ILE A 401 13.24 26.59 -5.94
N SER A 402 14.21 26.98 -5.13
CA SER A 402 15.48 27.53 -5.60
C SER A 402 16.58 26.72 -4.93
N ALA A 403 17.46 26.13 -5.72
CA ALA A 403 18.68 25.50 -5.22
C ALA A 403 19.84 26.43 -5.59
N VAL A 404 20.55 26.92 -4.59
CA VAL A 404 21.72 27.78 -4.77
C VAL A 404 22.95 27.03 -4.30
N ASN A 405 23.95 26.92 -5.17
CA ASN A 405 25.30 26.56 -4.73
C ASN A 405 25.86 27.77 -3.97
N THR A 406 25.98 27.65 -2.66
CA THR A 406 26.43 28.75 -1.80
C THR A 406 27.94 28.84 -1.74
N GLU A 407 28.65 27.73 -1.95
CA GLU A 407 30.10 27.70 -1.80
C GLU A 407 30.72 26.47 -2.48
N LYS A 408 31.86 26.66 -3.12
CA LYS A 408 32.67 25.61 -3.71
C LYS A 408 34.08 25.71 -3.15
N LEU A 409 34.51 24.68 -2.43
CA LEU A 409 35.78 24.64 -1.72
C LEU A 409 36.60 23.44 -2.22
N VAL A 410 37.81 23.69 -2.71
CA VAL A 410 38.77 22.61 -2.98
C VAL A 410 39.33 22.14 -1.65
N LEU A 411 39.07 20.87 -1.29
CA LEU A 411 39.56 20.29 -0.03
C LEU A 411 40.94 19.66 -0.20
N SER A 412 41.23 19.11 -1.38
CA SER A 412 42.51 18.49 -1.71
C SER A 412 42.72 18.44 -3.23
N LYS A 413 43.89 17.95 -3.68
CA LYS A 413 44.20 17.77 -5.11
C LYS A 413 43.19 16.93 -5.89
N SER A 414 42.35 16.15 -5.20
CA SER A 414 41.36 15.26 -5.82
C SER A 414 39.93 15.42 -5.27
N GLU A 415 39.69 16.30 -4.30
CA GLU A 415 38.38 16.46 -3.66
C GLU A 415 37.88 17.91 -3.65
N VAL A 416 36.61 18.08 -4.01
CA VAL A 416 35.89 19.37 -3.98
C VAL A 416 34.64 19.21 -3.12
N ARG A 417 34.43 20.13 -2.17
CA ARG A 417 33.18 20.28 -1.43
C ARG A 417 32.31 21.32 -2.10
N MET A 418 31.04 20.99 -2.29
CA MET A 418 30.00 21.91 -2.74
C MET A 418 28.92 22.02 -1.68
N ASN A 419 28.62 23.26 -1.27
CA ASN A 419 27.59 23.58 -0.30
C ASN A 419 26.34 24.07 -1.04
N PHE A 420 25.19 23.48 -0.74
CA PHE A 420 23.93 23.81 -1.37
C PHE A 420 22.93 24.26 -0.33
N THR A 421 22.17 25.30 -0.67
CA THR A 421 20.98 25.70 0.07
C THR A 421 19.76 25.61 -0.84
N ILE A 422 18.79 24.80 -0.43
CA ILE A 422 17.48 24.71 -1.08
C ILE A 422 16.47 25.56 -0.32
N PHE A 423 15.87 26.50 -1.01
CA PHE A 423 14.73 27.29 -0.58
C PHE A 423 13.45 26.71 -1.21
N GLY A 424 12.34 26.73 -0.47
CA GLY A 424 11.03 26.33 -0.97
C GLY A 424 10.73 24.81 -0.96
N GLY A 425 9.73 24.42 -1.75
CA GLY A 425 9.23 23.03 -1.86
C GLY A 425 8.12 22.68 -0.85
N VAL A 426 7.23 21.77 -1.26
CA VAL A 426 6.12 21.25 -0.44
C VAL A 426 6.43 19.84 0.08
N ASP A 427 5.52 19.25 0.87
CA ASP A 427 5.60 18.00 1.66
C ASP A 427 6.69 16.96 1.29
N LYS A 428 6.88 16.68 0.01
CA LYS A 428 7.82 15.71 -0.56
C LYS A 428 8.65 16.33 -1.67
N MET A 429 9.94 16.07 -1.61
CA MET A 429 10.93 16.51 -2.57
C MET A 429 11.88 15.36 -2.90
N SER A 430 12.22 15.19 -4.17
CA SER A 430 13.32 14.32 -4.58
C SER A 430 14.48 15.16 -5.10
N LEU A 431 15.68 14.77 -4.74
CA LEU A 431 16.92 15.26 -5.32
C LEU A 431 17.56 14.12 -6.11
N HIS A 432 17.96 14.45 -7.32
CA HIS A 432 18.74 13.59 -8.20
C HIS A 432 20.11 14.22 -8.35
N LEU A 433 21.15 13.51 -7.91
CA LEU A 433 22.53 13.97 -7.90
C LEU A 433 23.33 13.10 -8.87
N THR A 434 23.75 13.69 -10.00
CA THR A 434 24.55 13.00 -11.01
C THR A 434 25.92 13.67 -11.09
N PRO A 435 26.98 13.07 -10.53
CA PRO A 435 28.33 13.61 -10.66
C PRO A 435 28.77 13.53 -12.13
N LEU A 436 29.36 14.61 -12.65
CA LEU A 436 29.77 14.73 -14.04
C LEU A 436 31.31 14.70 -14.16
N SER A 437 31.81 14.69 -15.41
CA SER A 437 33.22 14.99 -15.72
C SER A 437 34.25 14.12 -14.98
N GLY A 438 33.92 12.85 -14.73
CA GLY A 438 34.82 11.89 -14.08
C GLY A 438 34.96 12.07 -12.56
N PHE A 439 33.98 12.72 -11.92
CA PHE A 439 33.87 12.79 -10.46
C PHE A 439 32.94 11.71 -9.90
N LEU A 440 33.16 11.33 -8.64
CA LEU A 440 32.31 10.44 -7.85
C LEU A 440 31.91 11.14 -6.55
N VAL A 441 30.71 10.85 -6.04
CA VAL A 441 30.32 11.28 -4.70
C VAL A 441 31.15 10.48 -3.68
N SER A 442 31.92 11.16 -2.83
CA SER A 442 32.69 10.52 -1.76
C SER A 442 31.91 10.49 -0.45
N SER A 443 31.22 11.59 -0.11
CA SER A 443 30.42 11.77 1.10
C SER A 443 29.45 12.93 0.96
N TRP A 444 28.42 12.95 1.81
CA TRP A 444 27.43 14.02 1.87
C TRP A 444 26.96 14.26 3.32
N SER A 445 26.19 15.31 3.53
CA SER A 445 25.68 15.66 4.87
C SER A 445 24.36 14.99 5.26
N PHE A 446 23.73 14.20 4.38
CA PHE A 446 22.40 13.61 4.65
C PHE A 446 22.47 12.43 5.62
N THR A 447 23.38 11.50 5.36
CA THR A 447 23.58 10.25 6.12
C THR A 447 25.04 9.85 6.04
N ASN A 448 25.48 8.96 6.94
CA ASN A 448 26.79 8.32 6.81
C ASN A 448 26.82 7.48 5.53
N PHE A 449 27.58 7.94 4.55
CA PHE A 449 27.66 7.34 3.21
C PHE A 449 29.03 6.74 3.01
N GLU A 450 29.07 5.45 2.65
CA GLU A 450 30.30 4.76 2.27
C GLU A 450 30.12 4.12 0.88
N PRO A 451 30.90 4.57 -0.14
CA PRO A 451 30.70 4.16 -1.52
C PRO A 451 30.80 2.64 -1.78
N SER A 452 31.50 1.90 -0.93
CA SER A 452 31.70 0.45 -1.05
C SER A 452 30.45 -0.37 -0.73
N THR A 453 29.58 0.12 0.15
CA THR A 453 28.37 -0.60 0.62
C THR A 453 27.13 -0.28 -0.20
N PHE A 454 27.02 0.93 -0.78
CA PHE A 454 25.87 1.38 -1.57
C PHE A 454 25.93 1.05 -3.07
N GLY A 455 27.09 0.59 -3.55
CA GLY A 455 27.36 0.29 -4.96
C GLY A 455 27.59 1.56 -5.80
N LYS A 456 28.51 1.51 -6.77
CA LYS A 456 28.77 2.63 -7.68
C LYS A 456 27.53 2.86 -8.57
N ARG A 457 26.93 4.06 -8.49
CA ARG A 457 25.79 4.46 -9.32
C ARG A 457 26.10 5.73 -10.08
N ASN A 458 25.52 5.87 -11.28
CA ASN A 458 25.65 7.08 -12.11
C ASN A 458 24.82 8.25 -11.55
N THR A 459 23.71 7.96 -10.87
CA THR A 459 22.85 8.98 -10.24
C THR A 459 22.43 8.51 -8.85
N TYR A 460 22.49 9.42 -7.89
CA TYR A 460 22.03 9.20 -6.52
C TYR A 460 20.67 9.88 -6.32
N PHE A 461 19.78 9.18 -5.61
CA PHE A 461 18.43 9.64 -5.33
C PHE A 461 18.29 9.90 -3.83
N VAL A 462 17.89 11.11 -3.47
CA VAL A 462 17.62 11.51 -2.08
C VAL A 462 16.16 11.96 -2.00
N PHE A 463 15.37 11.32 -1.14
CA PHE A 463 14.00 11.69 -0.90
C PHE A 463 13.87 12.44 0.42
N LEU A 464 13.50 13.71 0.34
CA LEU A 464 13.30 14.58 1.50
C LEU A 464 11.80 14.75 1.77
N THR A 465 11.41 14.52 3.01
CA THR A 465 10.05 14.75 3.49
C THR A 465 10.11 15.50 4.81
N TYR A 466 9.14 16.36 5.08
CA TYR A 466 8.96 16.97 6.40
C TYR A 466 7.52 16.75 6.89
N GLY A 467 7.34 16.76 8.20
CA GLY A 467 6.05 16.57 8.85
C GLY A 467 5.20 17.84 8.85
N ALA A 468 4.79 18.30 10.03
CA ALA A 468 3.85 19.42 10.16
C ALA A 468 4.46 20.80 9.81
N GLU A 469 5.76 20.99 10.04
CA GLU A 469 6.43 22.29 9.90
C GLU A 469 7.46 22.26 8.76
N ALA A 470 7.28 23.17 7.80
CA ALA A 470 8.20 23.32 6.68
C ALA A 470 9.44 24.12 7.12
N PRO A 471 10.68 23.59 6.98
CA PRO A 471 11.87 24.37 7.21
C PRO A 471 11.97 25.53 6.19
N GLU A 472 12.48 26.68 6.63
CA GLU A 472 12.62 27.87 5.78
C GLU A 472 13.62 27.65 4.64
N HIS A 473 14.72 26.96 4.94
CA HIS A 473 15.75 26.55 3.99
C HIS A 473 16.35 25.21 4.43
N ARG A 474 16.96 24.49 3.48
CA ARG A 474 17.68 23.23 3.74
C ARG A 474 19.10 23.37 3.22
N ALA A 475 20.07 23.39 4.12
CA ALA A 475 21.49 23.41 3.78
C ALA A 475 22.07 22.00 3.83
N PHE A 476 22.81 21.61 2.81
CA PHE A 476 23.55 20.34 2.76
C PHE A 476 24.86 20.51 1.98
N TRP A 477 25.80 19.62 2.20
CA TRP A 477 27.07 19.59 1.48
C TRP A 477 27.31 18.24 0.82
N ILE A 478 28.04 18.26 -0.29
CA ILE A 478 28.47 17.07 -1.05
C ILE A 478 29.96 17.20 -1.31
N ILE A 479 30.71 16.12 -1.09
CA ILE A 479 32.13 16.03 -1.46
C ILE A 479 32.26 15.13 -2.69
N LEU A 480 32.85 15.68 -3.74
CA LEU A 480 33.14 14.99 -5.00
C LEU A 480 34.63 14.64 -5.06
N ARG A 481 34.94 13.42 -5.50
CA ARG A 481 36.31 12.92 -5.71
C ARG A 481 36.55 12.65 -7.20
N LYS A 482 37.64 13.17 -7.76
CA LYS A 482 38.05 12.93 -9.15
C LYS A 482 38.62 11.52 -9.32
N ILE A 483 38.26 10.82 -10.40
CA ILE A 483 38.72 9.44 -10.69
C ILE A 483 40.18 9.41 -11.17
N ASN A 484 40.64 10.46 -11.87
CA ASN A 484 41.99 10.54 -12.47
C ASN A 484 42.96 11.36 -11.60
N SER A 485 44.23 10.97 -11.58
CA SER A 485 45.31 11.52 -10.74
C SER A 485 45.91 12.86 -11.21
N ASP A 486 45.47 13.39 -12.34
CA ASP A 486 45.82 14.74 -12.76
C ASP A 486 44.99 15.71 -11.91
N GLY A 487 45.65 16.40 -10.99
CA GLY A 487 45.03 17.22 -9.95
C GLY A 487 43.98 18.22 -10.45
N ILE A 488 43.19 18.74 -9.52
CA ILE A 488 42.22 19.80 -9.80
C ILE A 488 42.97 21.13 -10.01
N ASN A 489 42.87 21.72 -11.21
CA ASN A 489 43.32 23.09 -11.48
C ASN A 489 42.22 24.08 -11.06
N GLU A 490 42.58 25.11 -10.28
CA GLU A 490 41.64 26.13 -9.78
C GLU A 490 41.01 26.99 -10.89
N GLU A 491 41.72 27.21 -12.00
CA GLU A 491 41.22 28.00 -13.14
C GLU A 491 40.21 27.24 -14.02
N ASP A 492 40.27 25.90 -14.11
CA ASP A 492 39.35 25.07 -14.91
C ASP A 492 38.01 24.78 -14.19
N LEU A 493 37.94 25.06 -12.88
CA LEU A 493 36.81 24.72 -12.03
C LEU A 493 35.56 25.54 -12.38
N ASP A 494 35.69 26.79 -12.78
CA ASP A 494 34.54 27.67 -13.05
C ASP A 494 33.95 27.49 -14.46
N GLU A 495 34.71 26.89 -15.38
CA GLU A 495 34.27 26.63 -16.77
C GLU A 495 33.74 25.20 -16.98
N THR A 496 33.94 24.28 -16.02
CA THR A 496 33.53 22.88 -16.15
C THR A 496 32.34 22.51 -15.26
N PRO A 497 31.23 21.97 -15.82
CA PRO A 497 30.11 21.48 -15.00
C PRO A 497 30.53 20.20 -14.27
N LEU A 498 30.48 20.24 -12.93
CA LEU A 498 30.96 19.14 -12.06
C LEU A 498 29.83 18.23 -11.56
N LEU A 499 28.62 18.75 -11.45
CA LEU A 499 27.49 18.09 -10.82
C LEU A 499 26.19 18.62 -11.43
N GLU A 500 25.34 17.71 -11.89
CA GLU A 500 23.96 18.02 -12.24
C GLU A 500 23.05 17.69 -11.05
N ILE A 501 22.28 18.68 -10.60
CA ILE A 501 21.28 18.53 -9.55
C ILE A 501 19.90 18.80 -10.15
N SER A 502 19.06 17.77 -10.16
CA SER A 502 17.63 17.95 -10.46
C SER A 502 16.83 17.80 -9.17
N VAL A 503 16.06 18.83 -8.84
CA VAL A 503 15.14 18.84 -7.68
C VAL A 503 13.72 18.79 -8.22
N ALA A 504 12.98 17.74 -7.87
CA ALA A 504 11.58 17.60 -8.22
C ALA A 504 10.71 17.64 -6.96
N THR A 505 9.53 18.23 -7.10
CA THR A 505 8.48 18.19 -6.09
C THR A 505 7.21 17.66 -6.75
N HIS A 506 6.50 16.79 -6.06
CA HIS A 506 5.38 16.06 -6.64
C HIS A 506 4.05 16.71 -6.23
N TYR A 507 3.38 17.38 -7.16
CA TYR A 507 2.05 17.96 -6.95
C TYR A 507 0.94 17.01 -7.41
N ALA A 508 0.38 16.21 -6.49
CA ALA A 508 -0.72 15.26 -6.77
C ALA A 508 -2.13 15.89 -6.83
N HIS A 509 -2.25 17.22 -7.00
CA HIS A 509 -3.50 17.99 -6.91
C HIS A 509 -3.51 19.19 -7.92
N GLY A 510 -4.68 19.55 -8.48
CA GLY A 510 -4.85 20.78 -9.30
C GLY A 510 -6.09 20.80 -10.25
N PRO A 511 -6.61 21.96 -10.72
CA PRO A 511 -7.81 22.16 -11.58
C PRO A 511 -7.92 21.37 -12.89
N HIS A 512 -6.84 20.87 -13.50
CA HIS A 512 -6.97 19.96 -14.67
C HIS A 512 -7.17 18.49 -14.28
N GLN A 513 -7.12 18.19 -12.97
CA GLN A 513 -7.64 16.95 -12.40
C GLN A 513 -9.19 16.91 -12.43
N TYR A 514 -9.84 18.03 -12.72
CA TYR A 514 -11.27 18.21 -12.56
C TYR A 514 -11.95 18.27 -13.92
N SER A 515 -12.72 17.24 -14.22
CA SER A 515 -13.91 17.41 -15.04
C SER A 515 -15.10 17.78 -14.16
N GLU A 516 -16.18 18.24 -14.78
CA GLU A 516 -17.43 18.50 -14.07
C GLU A 516 -17.92 17.23 -13.36
N THR A 517 -17.83 16.08 -14.03
CA THR A 517 -18.18 14.76 -13.49
C THR A 517 -17.38 14.43 -12.22
N LEU A 518 -16.05 14.61 -12.23
CA LEU A 518 -15.22 14.32 -11.07
C LEU A 518 -15.47 15.30 -9.91
N SER A 519 -15.81 16.56 -10.23
CA SER A 519 -16.17 17.57 -9.24
C SER A 519 -17.50 17.25 -8.55
N GLN A 520 -18.50 16.83 -9.33
CA GLN A 520 -19.79 16.36 -8.82
C GLN A 520 -19.63 15.12 -7.96
N LEU A 521 -18.82 14.14 -8.39
CA LEU A 521 -18.52 12.94 -7.62
C LEU A 521 -17.88 13.27 -6.26
N ARG A 522 -16.88 14.16 -6.24
CA ARG A 522 -16.23 14.61 -4.98
C ARG A 522 -17.21 15.30 -4.06
N SER A 523 -18.02 16.22 -4.59
CA SER A 523 -19.06 16.91 -3.82
C SER A 523 -20.07 15.92 -3.22
N LEU A 524 -20.48 14.93 -4.01
CA LEU A 524 -21.39 13.86 -3.57
C LEU A 524 -20.77 13.04 -2.43
N ILE A 525 -19.51 12.58 -2.59
CA ILE A 525 -18.79 11.84 -1.54
C ILE A 525 -18.68 12.69 -0.25
N THR A 526 -18.26 13.95 -0.37
CA THR A 526 -18.11 14.86 0.78
C THR A 526 -19.43 15.11 1.50
N SER A 527 -20.50 15.35 0.75
CA SER A 527 -21.84 15.59 1.29
C SER A 527 -22.38 14.35 2.03
N ARG A 528 -22.26 13.17 1.41
CA ARG A 528 -22.77 11.90 1.96
C ARG A 528 -22.00 11.42 3.19
N ARG A 529 -20.70 11.75 3.31
CA ARG A 529 -19.92 11.52 4.54
C ARG A 529 -20.46 12.33 5.73
N LYS A 530 -20.88 13.57 5.49
CA LYS A 530 -21.37 14.51 6.53
C LYS A 530 -22.82 14.30 6.92
N THR A 531 -23.62 13.63 6.08
CA THR A 531 -25.08 13.45 6.27
C THR A 531 -25.48 11.97 6.35
N PRO A 532 -25.09 11.25 7.42
CA PRO A 532 -25.23 9.80 7.52
C PRO A 532 -26.68 9.29 7.47
N HIS A 533 -27.64 10.09 7.92
CA HIS A 533 -29.07 9.73 7.95
C HIS A 533 -29.74 9.81 6.57
N LEU A 534 -29.11 10.46 5.57
CA LEU A 534 -29.66 10.61 4.22
C LEU A 534 -29.13 9.56 3.25
N ALA A 535 -28.16 8.74 3.65
CA ALA A 535 -27.45 7.80 2.78
C ALA A 535 -27.81 6.34 3.12
N VAL A 536 -28.53 5.67 2.21
CA VAL A 536 -28.70 4.20 2.25
C VAL A 536 -27.30 3.57 2.13
N GLY A 537 -26.98 2.65 3.04
CA GLY A 537 -25.65 2.07 3.13
C GLY A 537 -24.56 3.11 3.40
N TRP A 538 -24.75 4.02 4.37
CA TRP A 538 -23.80 5.13 4.66
C TRP A 538 -22.33 4.73 4.72
N TRP A 539 -21.99 3.58 5.32
CA TRP A 539 -20.60 3.09 5.36
C TRP A 539 -20.01 2.88 3.95
N LYS A 540 -20.85 2.63 2.94
CA LYS A 540 -20.46 2.57 1.52
C LYS A 540 -19.93 3.90 0.98
N TRP A 541 -20.24 5.02 1.63
CA TRP A 541 -19.77 6.36 1.28
C TRP A 541 -18.47 6.79 1.98
N ALA A 542 -17.89 5.93 2.82
CA ALA A 542 -16.56 6.13 3.40
C ALA A 542 -15.45 5.91 2.34
N ILE A 543 -15.47 6.71 1.28
CA ILE A 543 -14.69 6.55 0.04
C ILE A 543 -13.64 7.64 -0.09
N THR A 544 -12.36 7.32 -0.12
CA THR A 544 -11.34 8.20 -0.67
C THR A 544 -11.10 7.87 -2.15
N THR A 545 -10.94 8.88 -2.99
CA THR A 545 -10.74 8.69 -4.43
C THR A 545 -9.49 9.41 -4.93
N ILE A 546 -8.67 8.70 -5.70
CA ILE A 546 -7.68 9.29 -6.59
C ILE A 546 -8.40 9.50 -7.92
N ALA A 547 -8.66 10.76 -8.26
CA ALA A 547 -9.35 11.11 -9.50
C ALA A 547 -8.39 11.76 -10.49
N GLY A 548 -8.63 11.58 -11.78
CA GLY A 548 -7.88 12.23 -12.84
C GLY A 548 -8.61 12.09 -14.18
N VAL A 549 -8.19 12.86 -15.18
CA VAL A 549 -8.62 12.64 -16.56
C VAL A 549 -7.64 11.65 -17.19
N ALA A 550 -8.16 10.73 -18.00
CA ALA A 550 -7.35 9.80 -18.77
C ALA A 550 -7.76 9.83 -20.24
N GLU A 551 -6.83 9.51 -21.11
CA GLU A 551 -7.11 9.21 -22.51
C GLU A 551 -6.44 7.89 -22.83
N ILE A 552 -7.17 6.99 -23.48
CA ILE A 552 -6.65 5.71 -23.94
C ILE A 552 -6.87 5.54 -25.44
N VAL A 553 -5.78 5.31 -26.17
CA VAL A 553 -5.78 5.11 -27.61
C VAL A 553 -5.34 3.70 -27.91
N MET A 554 -6.14 2.96 -28.68
CA MET A 554 -5.83 1.61 -29.11
C MET A 554 -5.69 1.52 -30.60
N ASN A 555 -4.63 0.89 -31.06
CA ASN A 555 -4.39 0.62 -32.47
C ASN A 555 -4.10 -0.87 -32.70
N SER A 556 -4.78 -1.45 -33.68
CA SER A 556 -4.51 -2.82 -34.16
C SER A 556 -3.91 -2.75 -35.56
N ASP A 557 -2.68 -3.19 -35.72
CA ASP A 557 -1.96 -3.06 -37.00
C ASP A 557 -2.54 -3.96 -38.11
N GLY A 558 -2.77 -3.37 -39.28
CA GLY A 558 -3.02 -4.04 -40.56
C GLY A 558 -2.34 -3.30 -41.71
N VAL A 559 -1.62 -4.04 -42.55
CA VAL A 559 -0.89 -3.49 -43.70
C VAL A 559 -1.81 -3.45 -44.92
N ASN A 560 -1.79 -2.33 -45.65
CA ASN A 560 -2.15 -2.31 -47.06
C ASN A 560 -0.89 -2.61 -47.88
N GLU A 561 -1.07 -3.49 -48.88
CA GLU A 561 -0.12 -4.04 -49.85
C GLU A 561 0.53 -5.39 -49.51
N GLY A 562 0.16 -6.37 -50.36
CA GLY A 562 1.02 -7.42 -50.90
C GLY A 562 1.59 -8.46 -49.93
N ASP A 563 0.90 -9.61 -49.84
CA ASP A 563 1.52 -10.92 -49.65
C ASP A 563 1.89 -11.40 -48.23
N LEU A 564 1.08 -11.06 -47.21
CA LEU A 564 1.07 -11.78 -45.92
C LEU A 564 -0.38 -12.00 -45.45
N ASP A 565 -0.66 -13.23 -45.00
CA ASP A 565 -1.96 -13.66 -44.45
C ASP A 565 -2.57 -12.60 -43.53
N GLU A 566 -3.82 -12.25 -43.83
CA GLU A 566 -4.57 -11.07 -43.40
C GLU A 566 -5.00 -11.08 -41.92
N THR A 567 -4.07 -11.32 -40.99
CA THR A 567 -4.34 -11.42 -39.56
C THR A 567 -3.63 -10.32 -38.77
N PRO A 568 -4.29 -9.70 -37.76
CA PRO A 568 -3.67 -8.66 -36.95
C PRO A 568 -2.53 -9.28 -36.13
N LEU A 569 -1.35 -8.65 -36.16
CA LEU A 569 -0.15 -9.20 -35.54
C LEU A 569 0.10 -8.65 -34.12
N LEU A 570 -0.32 -7.42 -33.86
CA LEU A 570 -0.07 -6.72 -32.60
C LEU A 570 -1.19 -5.73 -32.31
N GLU A 571 -1.61 -5.68 -31.06
CA GLU A 571 -2.49 -4.64 -30.52
C GLU A 571 -1.71 -3.77 -29.52
N ILE A 572 -1.80 -2.45 -29.71
CA ILE A 572 -1.14 -1.47 -28.86
C ILE A 572 -2.21 -0.60 -28.21
N SER A 573 -2.18 -0.50 -26.88
CA SER A 573 -2.99 0.43 -26.12
C SER A 573 -2.10 1.39 -25.35
N VAL A 574 -2.39 2.68 -25.44
CA VAL A 574 -1.62 3.73 -24.76
C VAL A 574 -2.58 4.56 -23.93
N ALA A 575 -2.39 4.60 -22.62
CA ALA A 575 -3.16 5.44 -21.71
C ALA A 575 -2.28 6.53 -21.10
N THR A 576 -2.72 7.78 -21.12
CA THR A 576 -2.09 8.88 -20.36
C THR A 576 -2.96 9.27 -19.18
N HIS A 577 -2.32 9.64 -18.06
CA HIS A 577 -3.00 10.07 -16.85
C HIS A 577 -2.62 11.51 -16.54
N TYR A 578 -3.62 12.40 -16.52
CA TYR A 578 -3.42 13.81 -16.23
C TYR A 578 -3.43 14.06 -14.71
N ALA A 579 -2.28 14.43 -14.14
CA ALA A 579 -2.13 14.69 -12.70
C ALA A 579 -1.42 16.02 -12.37
N HIS A 580 -1.69 17.14 -13.06
CA HIS A 580 -1.03 18.43 -12.77
C HIS A 580 -1.83 19.75 -12.97
N GLY A 581 -1.58 20.71 -12.05
CA GLY A 581 -1.69 22.21 -12.16
C GLY A 581 -3.07 22.84 -11.90
N PRO A 582 -3.25 24.20 -11.78
CA PRO A 582 -2.80 25.22 -10.78
C PRO A 582 -3.89 25.91 -9.86
N HIS A 583 -3.53 26.77 -8.90
CA HIS A 583 -4.46 27.51 -8.00
C HIS A 583 -5.80 28.05 -8.58
N GLN A 584 -6.92 27.79 -7.88
CA GLN A 584 -8.08 28.70 -7.81
C GLN A 584 -8.55 28.82 -6.36
N TYR A 585 -8.10 29.87 -5.67
CA TYR A 585 -8.88 30.45 -4.56
C TYR A 585 -9.93 31.36 -5.22
N SER A 586 -11.21 31.23 -4.84
CA SER A 586 -12.26 32.07 -5.40
C SER A 586 -11.98 33.55 -5.12
N GLU A 587 -12.19 34.41 -6.12
CA GLU A 587 -12.04 35.87 -6.01
C GLU A 587 -12.83 36.45 -4.83
N THR A 588 -13.94 35.81 -4.45
CA THR A 588 -14.79 36.16 -3.31
C THR A 588 -14.09 36.06 -1.95
N LEU A 589 -13.26 35.03 -1.73
CA LEU A 589 -12.48 34.89 -0.48
C LEU A 589 -11.28 35.83 -0.44
N SER A 590 -10.75 36.23 -1.61
CA SER A 590 -9.68 37.22 -1.71
C SER A 590 -10.15 38.63 -1.33
N GLN A 591 -11.37 39.00 -1.72
CA GLN A 591 -12.02 40.25 -1.34
C GLN A 591 -12.42 40.25 0.14
N LEU A 592 -12.87 39.11 0.68
CA LEU A 592 -13.14 38.99 2.12
C LEU A 592 -11.85 39.14 2.94
N ARG A 593 -10.74 38.58 2.47
CA ARG A 593 -9.43 38.72 3.12
C ARG A 593 -8.90 40.13 2.98
N SER A 594 -9.05 40.83 1.84
CA SER A 594 -8.65 42.23 1.72
C SER A 594 -9.47 43.16 2.60
N LEU A 595 -10.77 42.88 2.80
CA LEU A 595 -11.64 43.59 3.75
C LEU A 595 -11.26 43.34 5.21
N ILE A 596 -10.91 42.09 5.57
CA ILE A 596 -10.45 41.73 6.92
C ILE A 596 -9.05 42.30 7.19
N THR A 597 -8.20 42.39 6.17
CA THR A 597 -6.83 42.89 6.31
C THR A 597 -6.77 44.43 6.25
N SER A 598 -7.69 45.10 5.55
CA SER A 598 -7.78 46.58 5.59
C SER A 598 -8.32 47.08 6.93
N ARG A 599 -9.25 46.35 7.57
CA ARG A 599 -9.73 46.66 8.93
C ARG A 599 -8.68 46.48 10.04
N ARG A 600 -7.57 45.77 9.78
CA ARG A 600 -6.44 45.65 10.73
C ARG A 600 -5.40 46.77 10.59
N LYS A 601 -5.49 47.64 9.58
CA LYS A 601 -4.49 48.70 9.31
C LYS A 601 -4.94 50.12 9.65
N THR A 602 -6.10 50.32 10.25
CA THR A 602 -6.53 51.62 10.80
C THR A 602 -6.65 51.53 12.32
N PRO A 603 -5.65 51.99 13.09
CA PRO A 603 -5.83 52.27 14.51
C PRO A 603 -6.57 53.61 14.66
N HIS A 604 -7.51 53.67 15.61
CA HIS A 604 -8.32 54.82 16.04
C HIS A 604 -9.54 55.22 15.19
N LEU A 605 -10.74 54.84 15.65
CA LEU A 605 -11.77 55.76 16.19
C LEU A 605 -13.12 55.06 16.44
N ALA A 606 -13.75 55.43 17.57
CA ALA A 606 -15.12 55.16 18.06
C ALA A 606 -15.42 53.71 18.54
N VAL A 607 -15.54 53.37 19.83
CA VAL A 607 -16.45 53.87 20.90
C VAL A 607 -17.92 53.81 20.52
N GLY A 608 -18.69 52.95 21.20
CA GLY A 608 -20.13 53.16 21.38
C GLY A 608 -21.00 51.90 21.45
N LYS A 609 -21.24 51.45 22.69
CA LYS A 609 -22.31 50.56 23.20
C LYS A 609 -22.43 49.13 22.67
#